data_AF-A0A1H9AQL1-F1
#
_entry.id   AF-A0A1H9AQL1-F1
#
_cell.length_a   1.000
_cell.length_b   1.000
_cell.length_c   1.000
_cell.angle_alpha   90.00
_cell.angle_beta   90.00
_cell.angle_gamma   90.00
#
_symmetry.space_group_name_H-M   'P 1'
#
loop_
_entity.id
_entity.type
_entity.pdbx_description
1 polymer ?
#
loop_
_entity_poly.entity_id
_entity_poly.type
_entity_poly.pdbx_seq_one_letter_code
_entity_poly.pdbx_strand_id
1 'polypeptide(L)'
;MNNAAAAALIDSTELIACTVSRDVQVFDLLIEDMETALGERWGDLRFDEALAFLSQPEAAELQFLAVAMDAEDEEDLDQISDVVRAARDQGIKVILITEDVSPTTLHRLLRDGGDEFVPYPLPENELSQAIDRVLAPPPETPAAPPALVDEPKALKPTGTHEAVLIAVHGMAGGTGATTFGLNLAWELANVNKKGEQPRVCVLDLDLQYGSMSTYLDLPRREAVLELLSATDMMDSTAFMQALVSFDEKLHVLTAPSDMVPLELIDTDDVGRLLEMARTNFDYVIIDMPTAMVEWSQTVLEASHVYFAMLELDMRSAQNTLRLKRTLQSEDLPFEKLRFVMNRAPGFTDLSGKARVKRMADSLGIPIEVMMPDGGRQVAQSCDHGTPLAVAAPKNALRKELAKLAASVHAVNKSEAADAA
;
A
#
# COMPACT_ATOMS: atom_id res chain seq x y z
N MET A 1 -52.59 36.75 -33.46
CA MET A 1 -52.62 36.70 -31.98
C MET A 1 -52.14 35.30 -31.59
N ASN A 2 -50.86 35.03 -31.84
CA ASN A 2 -49.75 35.11 -30.87
C ASN A 2 -49.86 34.03 -29.77
N ASN A 3 -49.29 32.86 -30.07
CA ASN A 3 -48.46 32.13 -29.11
C ASN A 3 -47.47 31.27 -29.91
N ALA A 4 -46.46 31.94 -30.47
CA ALA A 4 -45.28 31.35 -31.12
C ALA A 4 -44.14 32.38 -30.98
N ALA A 5 -43.42 32.29 -29.84
CA ALA A 5 -42.14 32.93 -29.48
C ALA A 5 -42.05 32.84 -27.95
N ALA A 6 -41.11 32.16 -27.30
CA ALA A 6 -39.73 31.90 -27.65
C ALA A 6 -39.33 30.46 -27.27
N ALA A 7 -39.28 29.58 -28.27
CA ALA A 7 -38.28 28.52 -28.34
C ALA A 7 -37.25 29.09 -29.34
N ALA A 8 -36.32 29.88 -28.82
CA ALA A 8 -35.32 30.55 -29.64
C ALA A 8 -34.02 29.76 -29.53
N LEU A 9 -33.81 28.93 -30.55
CA LEU A 9 -32.52 28.65 -31.18
C LEU A 9 -31.34 28.39 -30.21
N ILE A 10 -31.25 27.15 -29.74
CA ILE A 10 -29.93 26.52 -29.69
C ILE A 10 -29.64 26.18 -31.16
N ASP A 11 -28.97 27.11 -31.83
CA ASP A 11 -28.31 26.82 -33.11
C ASP A 11 -27.42 25.59 -32.88
N SER A 12 -27.32 24.69 -33.85
CA SER A 12 -26.69 23.37 -33.68
C SER A 12 -25.16 23.48 -33.51
N THR A 13 -24.73 23.94 -32.34
CA THR A 13 -23.44 23.69 -31.74
C THR A 13 -23.62 22.49 -30.83
N GLU A 14 -23.07 21.35 -31.23
CA GLU A 14 -22.95 20.16 -30.37
C GLU A 14 -22.32 20.59 -29.03
N LEU A 15 -23.13 20.60 -27.96
CA LEU A 15 -22.69 20.89 -26.60
C LEU A 15 -21.70 19.79 -26.21
N ILE A 16 -20.48 20.17 -25.85
CA ILE A 16 -19.43 19.20 -25.49
C ILE A 16 -19.13 19.18 -24.00
N ALA A 17 -19.63 20.15 -23.25
CA ALA A 17 -19.48 20.17 -21.81
C ALA A 17 -20.74 20.73 -21.15
N CYS A 18 -20.97 20.31 -19.91
CA CYS A 18 -22.02 20.88 -19.09
C CYS A 18 -21.53 21.11 -17.67
N THR A 19 -21.88 22.27 -17.11
CA THR A 19 -21.63 22.60 -15.70
C THR A 19 -22.89 22.32 -14.90
N VAL A 20 -22.77 21.49 -13.86
CA VAL A 20 -23.85 21.20 -12.92
C VAL A 20 -23.57 21.89 -11.60
N SER A 21 -24.48 22.77 -11.19
CA SER A 21 -24.40 23.45 -9.89
C SER A 21 -25.79 23.87 -9.41
N ARG A 22 -25.90 24.28 -8.15
CA ARG A 22 -27.14 24.86 -7.61
C ARG A 22 -27.47 26.20 -8.27
N ASP A 23 -26.46 27.04 -8.44
CA ASP A 23 -26.51 28.30 -9.18
C ASP A 23 -25.14 28.60 -9.79
N VAL A 24 -25.06 28.60 -11.11
CA VAL A 24 -23.80 28.84 -11.84
C VAL A 24 -23.26 30.25 -11.60
N GLN A 25 -24.12 31.22 -11.24
CA GLN A 25 -23.70 32.60 -10.97
C GLN A 25 -22.86 32.75 -9.71
N VAL A 26 -22.88 31.78 -8.80
CA VAL A 26 -22.00 31.73 -7.62
C VAL A 26 -20.55 31.48 -8.04
N PHE A 27 -20.36 30.80 -9.17
CA PHE A 27 -19.07 30.44 -9.73
C PHE A 27 -18.76 31.31 -10.96
N ASP A 28 -18.76 32.64 -10.80
CA ASP A 28 -18.53 33.59 -11.89
C ASP A 28 -17.20 33.36 -12.63
N LEU A 29 -16.12 33.07 -11.91
CA LEU A 29 -14.82 32.72 -12.50
C LEU A 29 -14.88 31.44 -13.34
N LEU A 30 -15.72 30.48 -12.96
CA LEU A 30 -15.91 29.25 -13.73
C LEU A 30 -16.60 29.53 -15.06
N ILE A 31 -17.57 30.46 -15.10
CA ILE A 31 -18.22 30.87 -16.35
C ILE A 31 -17.19 31.48 -17.31
N GLU A 32 -16.35 32.39 -16.81
CA GLU A 32 -15.30 33.03 -17.60
C GLU A 32 -14.28 32.02 -18.14
N ASP A 33 -13.84 31.06 -17.32
CA ASP A 33 -12.90 30.03 -17.73
C ASP A 33 -13.52 29.03 -18.72
N MET A 34 -14.79 28.64 -18.53
CA MET A 34 -15.52 27.76 -19.46
C MET A 34 -15.75 28.44 -20.82
N GLU A 35 -16.12 29.72 -20.84
CA GLU A 35 -16.26 30.51 -22.07
C GLU A 35 -14.90 30.67 -22.77
N THR A 36 -13.83 30.87 -22.01
CA THR A 36 -12.46 30.97 -22.54
C THR A 36 -11.98 29.64 -23.14
N ALA A 37 -12.27 28.51 -22.49
CA ALA A 37 -11.83 27.19 -22.92
C ALA A 37 -12.66 26.60 -24.07
N LEU A 38 -13.98 26.79 -24.06
CA LEU A 38 -14.92 26.08 -24.95
C LEU A 38 -15.75 27.01 -25.86
N GLY A 39 -15.69 28.33 -25.67
CA GLY A 39 -16.55 29.29 -26.36
C GLY A 39 -18.02 29.09 -26.02
N GLU A 40 -18.89 29.01 -27.04
CA GLU A 40 -20.34 28.82 -26.88
C GLU A 40 -20.78 27.34 -26.82
N ARG A 41 -19.85 26.40 -26.62
CA ARG A 41 -20.12 24.95 -26.72
C ARG A 41 -20.27 24.24 -25.37
N TRP A 42 -20.71 24.98 -24.35
CA TRP A 42 -21.04 24.45 -23.04
C TRP A 42 -22.40 24.99 -22.57
N GLY A 43 -23.00 24.32 -21.59
CA GLY A 43 -24.25 24.78 -20.96
C GLY A 43 -24.25 24.54 -19.45
N ASP A 44 -25.18 25.16 -18.74
CA ASP A 44 -25.39 24.98 -17.31
C ASP A 44 -26.68 24.19 -17.01
N LEU A 45 -26.64 23.36 -15.98
CA LEU A 45 -27.77 22.59 -15.47
C LEU A 45 -27.80 22.63 -13.95
N ARG A 46 -28.99 22.48 -13.38
CA ARG A 46 -29.17 22.29 -11.94
C ARG A 46 -29.00 20.83 -11.54
N PHE A 47 -28.67 20.56 -10.27
CA PHE A 47 -28.51 19.19 -9.76
C PHE A 47 -29.77 18.30 -9.98
N ASP A 48 -30.97 18.87 -9.96
CA ASP A 48 -32.25 18.17 -10.17
C ASP A 48 -32.58 17.91 -11.64
N GLU A 49 -32.01 18.72 -12.53
CA GLU A 49 -32.16 18.58 -13.98
C GLU A 49 -31.08 17.68 -14.60
N ALA A 50 -29.90 17.59 -13.95
CA ALA A 50 -28.73 16.88 -14.46
C ALA A 50 -28.99 15.39 -14.72
N LEU A 51 -29.64 14.67 -13.79
CA LEU A 51 -29.99 13.26 -13.99
C LEU A 51 -30.95 13.05 -15.16
N ALA A 52 -31.94 13.94 -15.30
CA ALA A 52 -32.91 13.86 -16.38
C ALA A 52 -32.25 14.15 -17.73
N PHE A 53 -31.31 15.10 -17.78
CA PHE A 53 -30.51 15.40 -18.97
C PHE A 53 -29.60 14.23 -19.35
N LEU A 54 -28.84 13.67 -18.40
CA LEU A 54 -27.97 12.53 -18.63
C LEU A 54 -28.74 11.33 -19.21
N SER A 55 -30.02 11.14 -18.87
CA SER A 55 -30.83 10.06 -19.46
C SER A 55 -31.19 10.23 -20.95
N GLN A 56 -30.94 11.40 -21.53
CA GLN A 56 -31.28 11.73 -22.92
C GLN A 56 -30.15 11.36 -23.88
N PRO A 57 -30.45 10.99 -25.14
CA PRO A 57 -29.43 10.62 -26.12
C PRO A 57 -28.47 11.76 -26.46
N GLU A 58 -28.89 13.03 -26.32
CA GLU A 58 -28.02 14.20 -26.50
C GLU A 58 -26.86 14.24 -25.48
N ALA A 59 -27.02 13.66 -24.29
CA ALA A 59 -25.96 13.63 -23.29
C ALA A 59 -24.76 12.76 -23.70
N ALA A 60 -24.95 11.81 -24.61
CA ALA A 60 -23.89 10.94 -25.10
C ALA A 60 -22.83 11.68 -25.95
N GLU A 61 -23.11 12.91 -26.38
CA GLU A 61 -22.17 13.77 -27.11
C GLU A 61 -21.29 14.62 -26.17
N LEU A 62 -21.57 14.61 -24.86
CA LEU A 62 -20.74 15.30 -23.86
C LEU A 62 -19.37 14.64 -23.72
N GLN A 63 -18.32 15.45 -23.73
CA GLN A 63 -16.96 15.02 -23.47
C GLN A 63 -16.65 15.01 -21.98
N PHE A 64 -17.13 16.02 -21.24
CA PHE A 64 -17.00 16.08 -19.79
C PHE A 64 -18.15 16.84 -19.12
N LEU A 65 -18.27 16.64 -17.81
CA LEU A 65 -19.22 17.26 -16.90
C LEU A 65 -18.42 17.96 -15.79
N ALA A 66 -18.62 19.26 -15.61
CA ALA A 66 -18.05 19.99 -14.48
C ALA A 66 -19.10 20.07 -13.37
N VAL A 67 -18.82 19.56 -12.19
CA VAL A 67 -19.73 19.63 -11.04
C VAL A 67 -19.18 20.66 -10.07
N ALA A 68 -19.84 21.81 -9.96
CA ALA A 68 -19.43 22.90 -9.09
C ALA A 68 -20.28 22.93 -7.82
N MET A 69 -19.63 22.97 -6.66
CA MET A 69 -20.29 22.92 -5.35
C MET A 69 -19.56 23.71 -4.26
N ASP A 70 -20.32 24.18 -3.28
CA ASP A 70 -19.82 24.85 -2.08
C ASP A 70 -20.23 24.08 -0.80
N ALA A 71 -19.94 24.66 0.38
CA ALA A 71 -20.31 24.08 1.67
C ALA A 71 -21.83 23.96 1.91
N GLU A 72 -22.68 24.75 1.25
CA GLU A 72 -24.14 24.65 1.36
C GLU A 72 -24.67 23.43 0.60
N ASP A 73 -23.98 23.01 -0.46
CA ASP A 73 -24.38 21.88 -1.30
C ASP A 73 -24.08 20.51 -0.67
N GLU A 74 -23.36 20.46 0.47
CA GLU A 74 -23.11 19.21 1.22
C GLU A 74 -24.41 18.55 1.71
N GLU A 75 -25.49 19.32 1.92
CA GLU A 75 -26.79 18.77 2.32
C GLU A 75 -27.44 17.92 1.21
N ASP A 76 -27.11 18.20 -0.05
CA ASP A 76 -27.63 17.52 -1.24
C ASP A 76 -26.62 16.50 -1.82
N LEU A 77 -25.61 16.10 -1.04
CA LEU A 77 -24.52 15.23 -1.48
C LEU A 77 -24.97 13.92 -2.13
N ASP A 78 -26.05 13.30 -1.66
CA ASP A 78 -26.57 12.06 -2.23
C ASP A 78 -27.04 12.29 -3.68
N GLN A 79 -27.70 13.41 -3.96
CA GLN A 79 -28.14 13.78 -5.30
C GLN A 79 -26.95 14.06 -6.21
N ILE A 80 -25.93 14.76 -5.71
CA ILE A 80 -24.72 15.05 -6.48
C ILE A 80 -23.95 13.76 -6.79
N SER A 81 -23.86 12.85 -5.83
CA SER A 81 -23.24 11.53 -6.01
C SER A 81 -23.96 10.72 -7.09
N ASP A 82 -25.29 10.77 -7.14
CA ASP A 82 -26.08 10.11 -8.19
C ASP A 82 -25.80 10.69 -9.58
N VAL A 83 -25.65 12.02 -9.69
CA VAL A 83 -25.26 12.69 -10.95
C VAL A 83 -23.87 12.24 -11.40
N VAL A 84 -22.89 12.22 -10.49
CA VAL A 84 -21.51 11.78 -10.79
C VAL A 84 -21.49 10.33 -11.26
N ARG A 85 -22.22 9.43 -10.58
CA ARG A 85 -22.33 8.03 -10.99
C ARG A 85 -23.01 7.87 -12.35
N ALA A 86 -24.10 8.60 -12.60
CA ALA A 86 -24.81 8.55 -13.87
C ALA A 86 -23.93 9.00 -15.04
N ALA A 87 -23.12 10.05 -14.85
CA ALA A 87 -22.17 10.52 -15.85
C ALA A 87 -21.08 9.46 -16.13
N ARG A 88 -20.50 8.89 -15.07
CA ARG A 88 -19.50 7.81 -15.15
C ARG A 88 -20.03 6.59 -15.89
N ASP A 89 -21.26 6.15 -15.59
CA ASP A 89 -21.89 4.98 -16.21
C ASP A 89 -22.08 5.16 -17.73
N GLN A 90 -22.11 6.41 -18.21
CA GLN A 90 -22.17 6.76 -19.63
C GLN A 90 -20.79 7.01 -20.25
N GLY A 91 -19.72 6.90 -19.47
CA GLY A 91 -18.35 7.17 -19.91
C GLY A 91 -18.04 8.66 -20.07
N ILE A 92 -18.90 9.55 -19.55
CA ILE A 92 -18.67 10.99 -19.53
C ILE A 92 -17.73 11.28 -18.36
N LYS A 93 -16.69 12.08 -18.64
CA LYS A 93 -15.70 12.44 -17.64
C LYS A 93 -16.19 13.49 -16.66
N VAL A 94 -15.84 13.41 -15.38
CA VAL A 94 -16.36 14.31 -14.34
C VAL A 94 -15.23 15.11 -13.67
N ILE A 95 -15.30 16.44 -13.74
CA ILE A 95 -14.40 17.37 -13.05
C ILE A 95 -15.14 17.97 -11.86
N LEU A 96 -14.61 17.80 -10.65
CA LEU A 96 -15.18 18.35 -9.42
C LEU A 96 -14.57 19.72 -9.14
N ILE A 97 -15.39 20.75 -8.99
CA ILE A 97 -14.98 22.11 -8.66
C ILE A 97 -15.58 22.45 -7.31
N THR A 98 -14.76 22.59 -6.27
CA THR A 98 -15.30 22.76 -4.91
C THR A 98 -14.74 23.96 -4.18
N GLU A 99 -15.62 24.69 -3.47
CA GLU A 99 -15.27 25.76 -2.52
C GLU A 99 -15.63 25.34 -1.09
N ASP A 100 -14.67 25.36 -0.17
CA ASP A 100 -14.90 25.09 1.28
C ASP A 100 -15.62 23.76 1.63
N VAL A 101 -15.56 22.76 0.76
CA VAL A 101 -16.13 21.42 0.97
C VAL A 101 -15.21 20.58 1.87
N SER A 102 -15.80 19.73 2.72
CA SER A 102 -15.03 18.89 3.64
C SER A 102 -14.26 17.77 2.90
N PRO A 103 -13.06 17.36 3.37
CA PRO A 103 -12.28 16.31 2.71
C PRO A 103 -13.02 14.97 2.57
N THR A 104 -13.87 14.63 3.53
CA THR A 104 -14.69 13.42 3.51
C THR A 104 -15.68 13.41 2.35
N THR A 105 -16.30 14.56 2.08
CA THR A 105 -17.24 14.76 0.95
C THR A 105 -16.50 14.65 -0.39
N LEU A 106 -15.34 15.31 -0.50
CA LEU A 106 -14.52 15.26 -1.72
C LEU A 106 -14.06 13.83 -2.04
N HIS A 107 -13.55 13.09 -1.05
CA HIS A 107 -13.13 11.70 -1.24
C HIS A 107 -14.29 10.78 -1.64
N ARG A 108 -15.50 11.02 -1.13
CA ARG A 108 -16.69 10.27 -1.52
C ARG A 108 -17.04 10.49 -3.00
N LEU A 109 -17.03 11.74 -3.46
CA LEU A 109 -17.35 12.08 -4.86
C LEU A 109 -16.29 11.55 -5.85
N LEU A 110 -15.01 11.61 -5.48
CA LEU A 110 -13.94 11.00 -6.28
C LEU A 110 -14.11 9.48 -6.40
N ARG A 111 -14.52 8.81 -5.30
CA ARG A 111 -14.83 7.37 -5.31
C ARG A 111 -16.06 7.04 -6.16
N ASP A 112 -17.06 7.90 -6.16
CA ASP A 112 -18.32 7.72 -6.89
C ASP A 112 -18.18 7.96 -8.40
N GLY A 113 -17.12 8.66 -8.82
CA GLY A 113 -16.76 8.78 -10.24
C GLY A 113 -16.12 10.09 -10.68
N GLY A 114 -15.70 10.97 -9.77
CA GLY A 114 -14.91 12.16 -10.13
C GLY A 114 -13.55 11.78 -10.71
N ASP A 115 -13.24 12.21 -11.93
CA ASP A 115 -11.97 11.95 -12.60
C ASP A 115 -10.87 12.94 -12.17
N GLU A 116 -11.23 14.17 -11.83
CA GLU A 116 -10.28 15.25 -11.45
C GLU A 116 -10.93 16.23 -10.47
N PHE A 117 -10.10 16.90 -9.66
CA PHE A 117 -10.55 17.90 -8.68
C PHE A 117 -9.83 19.23 -8.87
N VAL A 118 -10.59 20.34 -8.85
CA VAL A 118 -10.07 21.70 -8.92
C VAL A 118 -10.64 22.55 -7.77
N PRO A 119 -9.80 23.20 -6.95
CA PRO A 119 -10.29 24.10 -5.90
C PRO A 119 -10.82 25.42 -6.49
N TYR A 120 -11.90 25.95 -5.91
CA TYR A 120 -12.41 27.29 -6.19
C TYR A 120 -12.00 28.26 -5.08
N PRO A 121 -11.55 29.50 -5.37
CA PRO A 121 -11.43 30.13 -6.69
C PRO A 121 -10.33 29.51 -7.57
N LEU A 122 -10.62 29.41 -8.87
CA LEU A 122 -9.77 28.73 -9.87
C LEU A 122 -8.40 29.41 -10.00
N PRO A 123 -7.28 28.69 -9.81
CA PRO A 123 -5.96 29.20 -10.16
C PRO A 123 -5.83 29.42 -11.68
N GLU A 124 -4.98 30.36 -12.11
CA GLU A 124 -4.82 30.71 -13.53
C GLU A 124 -4.54 29.47 -14.41
N ASN A 125 -5.41 29.23 -15.40
CA ASN A 125 -5.35 28.11 -16.35
C ASN A 125 -5.51 26.70 -15.75
N GLU A 126 -5.94 26.55 -14.49
CA GLU A 126 -6.08 25.22 -13.88
C GLU A 126 -7.25 24.44 -14.50
N LEU A 127 -8.37 25.10 -14.81
CA LEU A 127 -9.51 24.45 -15.46
C LEU A 127 -9.13 23.89 -16.85
N SER A 128 -8.46 24.68 -17.68
CA SER A 128 -8.00 24.25 -19.00
C SER A 128 -7.04 23.04 -18.90
N GLN A 129 -6.14 23.04 -17.91
CA GLN A 129 -5.26 21.90 -17.66
C GLN A 129 -6.01 20.66 -17.18
N ALA A 130 -7.01 20.84 -16.31
CA ALA A 130 -7.87 19.75 -15.84
C ALA A 130 -8.65 19.13 -17.01
N ILE A 131 -9.24 19.96 -17.88
CA ILE A 131 -9.92 19.52 -19.11
C ILE A 131 -8.94 18.73 -20.00
N ASP A 132 -7.73 19.25 -20.24
CA ASP A 132 -6.73 18.57 -21.06
C ASP A 132 -6.31 17.22 -20.47
N ARG A 133 -6.14 17.11 -19.13
CA ARG A 133 -5.79 15.85 -18.45
C ARG A 133 -6.89 14.81 -18.55
N VAL A 134 -8.14 15.25 -18.43
CA VAL A 134 -9.32 14.39 -18.37
C VAL A 134 -9.76 13.91 -19.76
N LEU A 135 -9.63 14.77 -20.77
CA LEU A 135 -9.97 14.47 -22.17
C LEU A 135 -8.81 13.85 -22.96
N ALA A 136 -7.58 13.89 -22.44
CA ALA A 136 -6.49 13.13 -23.02
C ALA A 136 -6.88 11.65 -23.06
N PRO A 137 -6.72 10.95 -24.20
CA PRO A 137 -6.88 9.50 -24.23
C PRO A 137 -6.00 8.89 -23.13
N PRO A 138 -6.48 7.86 -22.39
CA PRO A 138 -5.67 7.22 -21.36
C PRO A 138 -4.32 6.94 -21.99
N PRO A 139 -3.25 7.56 -21.49
CA PRO A 139 -2.02 7.54 -22.24
C PRO A 139 -1.60 6.07 -22.33
N GLU A 140 -1.32 5.59 -23.55
CA GLU A 140 -0.37 4.49 -23.67
C GLU A 140 0.83 4.95 -22.86
N THR A 141 1.06 4.30 -21.71
CA THR A 141 2.07 4.64 -20.70
C THR A 141 3.24 5.33 -21.38
N PRO A 142 3.36 6.67 -21.28
CA PRO A 142 4.51 7.34 -21.82
C PRO A 142 5.63 6.85 -20.92
N ALA A 143 6.56 6.11 -21.50
CA ALA A 143 7.81 5.77 -20.85
C ALA A 143 8.29 7.05 -20.14
N ALA A 144 8.37 6.97 -18.81
CA ALA A 144 8.98 8.04 -18.02
C ALA A 144 10.36 8.36 -18.62
N PRO A 145 10.84 9.61 -18.52
CA PRO A 145 12.13 10.00 -19.07
C PRO A 145 13.23 9.02 -18.63
N PRO A 146 14.26 8.74 -19.45
CA PRO A 146 15.21 7.68 -19.19
C PRO A 146 16.05 8.00 -17.95
N ALA A 147 15.55 7.61 -16.78
CA ALA A 147 16.35 7.28 -15.64
C ALA A 147 16.94 5.89 -15.91
N LEU A 148 18.25 5.80 -15.84
CA LEU A 148 19.06 4.61 -16.05
C LEU A 148 18.79 3.53 -15.00
N VAL A 149 17.62 2.90 -15.05
CA VAL A 149 17.31 1.66 -14.32
C VAL A 149 16.61 0.73 -15.29
N ASP A 150 17.25 -0.40 -15.58
CA ASP A 150 16.65 -1.53 -16.30
C ASP A 150 15.23 -1.77 -15.76
N GLU A 151 14.21 -1.73 -16.62
CA GLU A 151 12.88 -2.22 -16.25
C GLU A 151 13.04 -3.68 -15.78
N PRO A 152 12.81 -3.99 -14.49
CA PRO A 152 12.93 -5.37 -14.06
C PRO A 152 11.82 -6.15 -14.76
N LYS A 153 12.18 -7.25 -15.42
CA LYS A 153 11.22 -8.19 -16.02
C LYS A 153 10.09 -8.45 -15.04
N ALA A 154 8.88 -8.01 -15.37
CA ALA A 154 7.70 -8.27 -14.55
C ALA A 154 7.58 -9.78 -14.31
N LEU A 155 7.67 -10.17 -13.05
CA LEU A 155 7.73 -11.56 -12.66
C LEU A 155 6.32 -12.16 -12.83
N LYS A 156 6.20 -13.22 -13.64
CA LYS A 156 4.89 -13.79 -13.98
C LYS A 156 4.26 -14.50 -12.77
N PRO A 157 2.93 -14.34 -12.56
CA PRO A 157 2.17 -15.19 -11.65
C PRO A 157 2.36 -16.65 -12.00
N THR A 158 2.48 -17.50 -10.98
CA THR A 158 2.60 -18.95 -11.16
C THR A 158 1.44 -19.71 -10.52
N GLY A 159 0.88 -19.20 -9.41
CA GLY A 159 -0.30 -19.75 -8.75
C GLY A 159 -0.17 -21.20 -8.25
N THR A 160 1.06 -21.70 -8.13
CA THR A 160 1.38 -23.12 -7.88
C THR A 160 2.31 -23.30 -6.68
N HIS A 161 2.65 -22.22 -5.99
CA HIS A 161 3.48 -22.27 -4.80
C HIS A 161 2.63 -22.38 -3.54
N GLU A 162 3.26 -22.83 -2.46
CA GLU A 162 2.68 -22.85 -1.11
C GLU A 162 3.72 -22.28 -0.15
N ALA A 163 3.72 -20.95 0.00
CA ALA A 163 4.78 -20.27 0.73
C ALA A 163 4.79 -20.60 2.23
N VAL A 164 6.00 -20.70 2.79
CA VAL A 164 6.20 -20.60 4.23
C VAL A 164 6.12 -19.13 4.63
N LEU A 165 5.02 -18.78 5.30
CA LEU A 165 4.80 -17.45 5.89
C LEU A 165 5.60 -17.28 7.20
N ILE A 166 6.46 -16.25 7.24
CA ILE A 166 7.34 -15.94 8.37
C ILE A 166 7.12 -14.48 8.79
N ALA A 167 6.44 -14.27 9.91
CA ALA A 167 6.28 -12.93 10.46
C ALA A 167 7.47 -12.54 11.33
N VAL A 168 7.84 -11.26 11.31
CA VAL A 168 8.89 -10.66 12.13
C VAL A 168 8.32 -9.43 12.81
N HIS A 169 8.39 -9.40 14.15
CA HIS A 169 7.77 -8.35 14.95
C HIS A 169 8.71 -7.85 16.05
N GLY A 170 8.91 -6.54 16.12
CA GLY A 170 9.69 -5.90 17.17
C GLY A 170 8.91 -5.74 18.47
N MET A 171 9.40 -6.34 19.57
CA MET A 171 8.79 -6.16 20.90
C MET A 171 8.99 -4.75 21.47
N ALA A 172 9.90 -3.98 20.88
CA ALA A 172 10.07 -2.57 21.14
C ALA A 172 10.66 -1.88 19.90
N GLY A 173 10.50 -0.55 19.84
CA GLY A 173 11.16 0.26 18.81
C GLY A 173 12.68 0.12 18.88
N GLY A 174 13.30 -0.06 17.69
CA GLY A 174 14.74 -0.17 17.53
C GLY A 174 15.34 -1.56 17.77
N THR A 175 14.51 -2.59 18.00
CA THR A 175 14.95 -3.99 18.22
C THR A 175 15.55 -4.65 16.97
N GLY A 176 15.44 -4.03 15.80
CA GLY A 176 16.03 -4.50 14.53
C GLY A 176 15.21 -5.55 13.78
N ALA A 177 13.88 -5.54 13.95
CA ALA A 177 12.95 -6.44 13.27
C ALA A 177 13.05 -6.35 11.73
N THR A 178 12.85 -5.16 11.16
CA THR A 178 13.00 -4.91 9.72
C THR A 178 14.37 -5.35 9.20
N THR A 179 15.46 -5.01 9.91
CA THR A 179 16.82 -5.43 9.53
C THR A 179 16.97 -6.96 9.52
N PHE A 180 16.40 -7.64 10.52
CA PHE A 180 16.41 -9.10 10.58
C PHE A 180 15.60 -9.71 9.44
N GLY A 181 14.37 -9.24 9.22
CA GLY A 181 13.46 -9.74 8.19
C GLY A 181 14.06 -9.59 6.79
N LEU A 182 14.57 -8.40 6.46
CA LEU A 182 15.23 -8.11 5.18
C LEU A 182 16.40 -9.04 4.90
N ASN A 183 17.31 -9.18 5.88
CA ASN A 183 18.50 -9.98 5.66
C ASN A 183 18.20 -11.49 5.69
N LEU A 184 17.20 -11.92 6.46
CA LEU A 184 16.71 -13.30 6.40
C LEU A 184 16.12 -13.60 5.02
N ALA A 185 15.28 -12.72 4.49
CA ALA A 185 14.70 -12.84 3.16
C ALA A 185 15.79 -12.92 2.07
N TRP A 186 16.81 -12.06 2.17
CA TRP A 186 17.94 -12.07 1.25
C TRP A 186 18.76 -13.36 1.29
N GLU A 187 19.05 -13.89 2.49
CA GLU A 187 19.76 -15.17 2.62
C GLU A 187 18.90 -16.34 2.12
N LEU A 188 17.57 -16.31 2.30
CA LEU A 188 16.65 -17.30 1.73
C LEU A 188 16.65 -17.26 0.19
N ALA A 189 16.60 -16.06 -0.40
CA ALA A 189 16.65 -15.88 -1.86
C ALA A 189 17.97 -16.33 -2.49
N ASN A 190 19.02 -16.57 -1.68
CA ASN A 190 20.33 -17.04 -2.13
C ASN A 190 20.75 -18.35 -1.43
N VAL A 191 19.80 -19.09 -0.84
CA VAL A 191 20.09 -20.25 0.03
C VAL A 191 20.70 -21.41 -0.74
N ASN A 192 20.34 -21.57 -2.02
CA ASN A 192 20.84 -22.65 -2.85
C ASN A 192 22.19 -22.27 -3.46
N LYS A 193 23.25 -23.01 -3.14
CA LYS A 193 24.58 -22.78 -3.74
C LYS A 193 24.63 -23.14 -5.23
N LYS A 194 23.77 -24.06 -5.66
CA LYS A 194 23.64 -24.58 -7.02
C LYS A 194 22.17 -24.93 -7.25
N GLY A 195 21.62 -24.55 -8.40
CA GLY A 195 20.22 -24.80 -8.76
C GLY A 195 19.36 -23.54 -8.71
N GLU A 196 18.06 -23.75 -8.89
CA GLU A 196 17.05 -22.70 -8.85
C GLU A 196 16.93 -22.12 -7.44
N GLN A 197 16.84 -20.80 -7.35
CA GLN A 197 16.62 -20.12 -6.07
C GLN A 197 15.13 -20.12 -5.75
N PRO A 198 14.75 -20.20 -4.45
CA PRO A 198 13.37 -20.02 -4.09
C PRO A 198 12.92 -18.58 -4.39
N ARG A 199 11.66 -18.42 -4.80
CA ARG A 199 11.00 -17.13 -4.92
C ARG A 199 10.71 -16.59 -3.52
N VAL A 200 11.26 -15.43 -3.18
CA VAL A 200 11.08 -14.80 -1.87
C VAL A 200 10.39 -13.46 -1.99
N CYS A 201 9.37 -13.24 -1.18
CA CYS A 201 8.66 -11.98 -1.04
C CYS A 201 8.82 -11.41 0.38
N VAL A 202 8.88 -10.09 0.48
CA VAL A 202 8.77 -9.33 1.73
C VAL A 202 7.52 -8.47 1.64
N LEU A 203 6.66 -8.55 2.65
CA LEU A 203 5.53 -7.66 2.85
C LEU A 203 5.88 -6.67 3.97
N ASP A 204 6.08 -5.40 3.63
CA ASP A 204 6.31 -4.33 4.60
C ASP A 204 4.95 -3.79 5.08
N LEU A 205 4.41 -4.37 6.16
CA LEU A 205 3.12 -3.99 6.72
C LEU A 205 3.23 -2.91 7.81
N ASP A 206 4.43 -2.39 8.08
CA ASP A 206 4.57 -1.16 8.86
C ASP A 206 4.20 0.04 7.96
N LEU A 207 2.90 0.23 7.71
CA LEU A 207 2.41 1.24 6.76
C LEU A 207 2.77 2.68 7.16
N GLN A 208 3.18 2.91 8.41
CA GLN A 208 3.51 4.22 8.94
C GLN A 208 5.01 4.51 8.97
N TYR A 209 5.83 3.51 9.34
CA TYR A 209 7.28 3.68 9.52
C TYR A 209 8.11 2.66 8.74
N GLY A 210 7.48 1.94 7.81
CA GLY A 210 8.07 0.90 6.98
C GLY A 210 9.33 1.38 6.30
N SER A 211 10.42 0.66 6.55
CA SER A 211 11.78 1.07 6.17
C SER A 211 12.39 0.12 5.14
N MET A 212 11.66 -0.89 4.66
CA MET A 212 12.18 -1.87 3.70
C MET A 212 12.62 -1.23 2.40
N SER A 213 11.83 -0.27 1.88
CA SER A 213 12.18 0.48 0.67
C SER A 213 13.49 1.25 0.84
N THR A 214 13.64 1.96 1.97
CA THR A 214 14.87 2.69 2.28
C THR A 214 16.07 1.77 2.46
N TYR A 215 15.92 0.63 3.15
CA TYR A 215 17.02 -0.30 3.42
C TYR A 215 17.51 -1.08 2.20
N LEU A 216 16.74 -1.04 1.09
CA LEU A 216 17.09 -1.67 -0.19
C LEU A 216 17.23 -0.65 -1.34
N ASP A 217 17.14 0.66 -1.05
CA ASP A 217 17.11 1.74 -2.05
C ASP A 217 16.08 1.51 -3.16
N LEU A 218 14.87 1.06 -2.77
CA LEU A 218 13.76 0.79 -3.69
C LEU A 218 12.80 1.98 -3.76
N PRO A 219 12.23 2.26 -4.94
CA PRO A 219 11.14 3.22 -5.06
C PRO A 219 9.90 2.71 -4.32
N ARG A 220 9.17 3.63 -3.68
CA ARG A 220 7.79 3.39 -3.23
C ARG A 220 6.87 3.63 -4.41
N ARG A 221 5.85 2.79 -4.58
CA ARG A 221 4.94 2.84 -5.73
C ARG A 221 3.52 3.13 -5.28
N GLU A 222 2.84 4.04 -5.96
CA GLU A 222 1.41 4.33 -5.74
C GLU A 222 0.53 3.09 -5.92
N ALA A 223 0.92 2.19 -6.81
CA ALA A 223 0.26 0.90 -7.01
C ALA A 223 0.13 0.07 -5.72
N VAL A 224 0.98 0.28 -4.70
CA VAL A 224 0.82 -0.36 -3.39
C VAL A 224 -0.43 0.19 -2.69
N LEU A 225 -0.60 1.51 -2.65
CA LEU A 225 -1.74 2.14 -2.00
C LEU A 225 -3.05 1.76 -2.70
N GLU A 226 -3.05 1.76 -4.03
CA GLU A 226 -4.19 1.31 -4.84
C GLU A 226 -4.55 -0.15 -4.54
N LEU A 227 -3.54 -1.04 -4.48
CA LEU A 227 -3.73 -2.45 -4.16
C LEU A 227 -4.28 -2.66 -2.75
N LEU A 228 -3.74 -1.96 -1.75
CA LEU A 228 -4.20 -2.08 -0.36
C LEU A 228 -5.61 -1.49 -0.17
N SER A 229 -6.00 -0.49 -0.96
CA SER A 229 -7.32 0.13 -0.88
C SER A 229 -8.43 -0.68 -1.56
N ALA A 230 -8.07 -1.66 -2.41
CA ALA A 230 -9.00 -2.47 -3.19
C ALA A 230 -8.55 -3.94 -3.28
N THR A 231 -8.30 -4.57 -2.12
CA THR A 231 -7.81 -5.96 -2.08
C THR A 231 -8.81 -7.00 -2.60
N ASP A 232 -10.10 -6.65 -2.63
CA ASP A 232 -11.20 -7.46 -3.16
C ASP A 232 -11.11 -7.63 -4.69
N MET A 233 -10.55 -6.64 -5.37
CA MET A 233 -10.31 -6.65 -6.83
C MET A 233 -8.89 -7.13 -7.18
N MET A 234 -8.06 -7.42 -6.17
CA MET A 234 -6.68 -7.84 -6.38
C MET A 234 -6.62 -9.25 -6.97
N ASP A 235 -6.02 -9.35 -8.16
CA ASP A 235 -5.58 -10.62 -8.73
C ASP A 235 -4.07 -10.80 -8.60
N SER A 236 -3.56 -11.98 -8.97
CA SER A 236 -2.12 -12.23 -8.91
C SER A 236 -1.32 -11.32 -9.85
N THR A 237 -1.92 -10.80 -10.93
CA THR A 237 -1.22 -9.91 -11.86
C THR A 237 -0.99 -8.55 -11.21
N ALA A 238 -2.05 -7.95 -10.65
CA ALA A 238 -2.00 -6.70 -9.92
C ALA A 238 -1.05 -6.79 -8.72
N PHE A 239 -1.12 -7.89 -7.97
CA PHE A 239 -0.19 -8.14 -6.86
C PHE A 239 1.26 -8.16 -7.32
N MET A 240 1.59 -8.93 -8.36
CA MET A 240 2.95 -9.00 -8.88
C MET A 240 3.43 -7.66 -9.49
N GLN A 241 2.52 -6.86 -10.03
CA GLN A 241 2.81 -5.53 -10.56
C GLN A 241 3.08 -4.49 -9.47
N ALA A 242 2.48 -4.62 -8.29
CA ALA A 242 2.75 -3.73 -7.16
C ALA A 242 4.13 -3.98 -6.52
N LEU A 243 4.65 -5.21 -6.60
CA LEU A 243 5.95 -5.57 -6.05
C LEU A 243 7.12 -4.88 -6.77
N VAL A 244 8.16 -4.58 -6.01
CA VAL A 244 9.45 -4.09 -6.52
C VAL A 244 10.51 -5.18 -6.33
N SER A 245 11.28 -5.48 -7.37
CA SER A 245 12.37 -6.45 -7.27
C SER A 245 13.69 -5.80 -6.87
N PHE A 246 14.41 -6.44 -5.96
CA PHE A 246 15.80 -6.14 -5.63
C PHE A 246 16.72 -7.26 -6.15
N ASP A 247 17.71 -6.88 -6.96
CA ASP A 247 18.69 -7.78 -7.62
C ASP A 247 18.04 -9.00 -8.33
N GLU A 248 16.84 -8.82 -8.91
CA GLU A 248 16.03 -9.85 -9.58
C GLU A 248 15.70 -11.11 -8.74
N LYS A 249 15.94 -11.07 -7.42
CA LYS A 249 15.83 -12.26 -6.53
C LYS A 249 14.84 -12.08 -5.40
N LEU A 250 14.73 -10.87 -4.88
CA LEU A 250 13.88 -10.54 -3.75
C LEU A 250 12.78 -9.61 -4.23
N HIS A 251 11.52 -9.95 -3.94
CA HIS A 251 10.38 -9.11 -4.26
C HIS A 251 9.84 -8.45 -3.01
N VAL A 252 9.52 -7.16 -3.07
CA VAL A 252 9.11 -6.39 -1.90
C VAL A 252 7.83 -5.64 -2.21
N LEU A 253 6.80 -5.87 -1.40
CA LEU A 253 5.69 -4.94 -1.28
C LEU A 253 6.14 -3.90 -0.24
N THR A 254 6.54 -2.73 -0.72
CA THR A 254 7.01 -1.65 0.16
C THR A 254 5.82 -1.06 0.92
N ALA A 255 6.04 -0.42 2.07
CA ALA A 255 5.03 0.48 2.61
C ALA A 255 4.72 1.62 1.59
N PRO A 256 3.49 2.18 1.60
CA PRO A 256 3.11 3.28 0.71
C PRO A 256 4.04 4.50 0.81
N SER A 257 3.99 5.37 -0.22
CA SER A 257 4.76 6.62 -0.28
C SER A 257 4.39 7.55 0.87
N ASP A 258 3.08 7.71 1.09
CA ASP A 258 2.51 8.49 2.17
C ASP A 258 2.22 7.63 3.40
N MET A 259 2.32 8.26 4.58
CA MET A 259 1.93 7.63 5.83
C MET A 259 0.41 7.48 5.87
N VAL A 260 -0.06 6.23 5.95
CA VAL A 260 -1.49 5.90 6.02
C VAL A 260 -1.89 5.32 7.38
N PRO A 261 -3.17 5.40 7.78
CA PRO A 261 -3.67 4.71 8.96
C PRO A 261 -3.46 3.19 8.86
N LEU A 262 -3.22 2.53 10.00
CA LEU A 262 -3.12 1.07 10.01
C LEU A 262 -4.47 0.38 9.79
N GLU A 263 -5.56 1.13 10.00
CA GLU A 263 -6.95 0.77 9.75
C GLU A 263 -7.35 0.91 8.27
N LEU A 264 -6.42 1.33 7.37
CA LEU A 264 -6.66 1.32 5.93
C LEU A 264 -7.01 -0.09 5.43
N ILE A 265 -6.40 -1.10 6.04
CA ILE A 265 -6.63 -2.52 5.73
C ILE A 265 -7.24 -3.22 6.94
N ASP A 266 -8.17 -4.12 6.67
CA ASP A 266 -8.80 -4.95 7.69
C ASP A 266 -8.27 -6.40 7.70
N THR A 267 -8.89 -7.24 8.52
CA THR A 267 -8.55 -8.67 8.65
C THR A 267 -8.72 -9.45 7.35
N ASP A 268 -9.77 -9.17 6.58
CA ASP A 268 -10.05 -9.86 5.32
C ASP A 268 -9.06 -9.41 4.24
N ASP A 269 -8.72 -8.11 4.21
CA ASP A 269 -7.73 -7.53 3.31
C ASP A 269 -6.35 -8.18 3.50
N VAL A 270 -5.89 -8.27 4.76
CA VAL A 270 -4.63 -8.95 5.08
C VAL A 270 -4.71 -10.42 4.71
N GLY A 271 -5.84 -11.09 4.97
CA GLY A 271 -6.06 -12.48 4.55
C GLY A 271 -5.87 -12.69 3.05
N ARG A 272 -6.48 -11.83 2.22
CA ARG A 272 -6.32 -11.87 0.74
C ARG A 272 -4.88 -11.60 0.31
N LEU A 273 -4.22 -10.63 0.95
CA LEU A 273 -2.82 -10.28 0.68
C LEU A 273 -1.88 -11.46 0.96
N LEU A 274 -2.04 -12.09 2.12
CA LEU A 274 -1.25 -13.26 2.50
C LEU A 274 -1.48 -14.44 1.56
N GLU A 275 -2.72 -14.64 1.11
CA GLU A 275 -3.05 -15.71 0.15
C GLU A 275 -2.40 -15.47 -1.22
N MET A 276 -2.44 -14.24 -1.73
CA MET A 276 -1.77 -13.89 -3.00
C MET A 276 -0.26 -14.09 -2.91
N ALA A 277 0.36 -13.69 -1.78
CA ALA A 277 1.77 -13.93 -1.54
C ALA A 277 2.07 -15.43 -1.42
N ARG A 278 1.23 -16.18 -0.71
CA ARG A 278 1.39 -17.62 -0.48
C ARG A 278 1.39 -18.43 -1.78
N THR A 279 0.50 -18.09 -2.70
CA THR A 279 0.31 -18.82 -3.97
C THR A 279 1.38 -18.54 -5.02
N ASN A 280 2.17 -17.47 -4.84
CA ASN A 280 3.15 -16.99 -5.82
C ASN A 280 4.61 -17.05 -5.35
N PHE A 281 4.89 -17.44 -4.11
CA PHE A 281 6.25 -17.44 -3.55
C PHE A 281 6.53 -18.71 -2.74
N ASP A 282 7.81 -19.06 -2.55
CA ASP A 282 8.22 -20.16 -1.67
C ASP A 282 8.36 -19.70 -0.21
N TYR A 283 8.75 -18.44 -0.01
CA TYR A 283 8.87 -17.81 1.30
C TYR A 283 8.29 -16.40 1.26
N VAL A 284 7.54 -16.05 2.29
CA VAL A 284 7.03 -14.69 2.48
C VAL A 284 7.43 -14.22 3.87
N ILE A 285 8.20 -13.14 3.92
CA ILE A 285 8.59 -12.49 5.17
C ILE A 285 7.65 -11.32 5.39
N ILE A 286 7.02 -11.26 6.56
CA ILE A 286 6.04 -10.22 6.89
C ILE A 286 6.68 -9.32 7.96
N ASP A 287 7.00 -8.08 7.62
CA ASP A 287 7.47 -7.09 8.58
C ASP A 287 6.26 -6.45 9.27
N MET A 288 6.12 -6.71 10.56
CA MET A 288 4.96 -6.27 11.34
C MET A 288 5.18 -4.87 11.92
N PRO A 289 4.14 -4.02 11.95
CA PRO A 289 4.21 -2.75 12.65
C PRO A 289 4.47 -2.96 14.15
N THR A 290 5.03 -1.94 14.80
CA THR A 290 5.22 -2.00 16.27
C THR A 290 3.88 -2.06 17.01
N ALA A 291 2.84 -1.45 16.46
CA ALA A 291 1.49 -1.49 17.02
C ALA A 291 0.84 -2.87 16.80
N MET A 292 0.12 -3.34 17.81
CA MET A 292 -0.82 -4.44 17.65
C MET A 292 -2.14 -3.87 17.16
N VAL A 293 -2.63 -4.39 16.04
CA VAL A 293 -3.88 -4.01 15.39
C VAL A 293 -4.74 -5.26 15.15
N GLU A 294 -6.00 -5.09 14.78
CA GLU A 294 -6.95 -6.20 14.66
C GLU A 294 -6.43 -7.32 13.74
N TRP A 295 -5.94 -6.96 12.55
CA TRP A 295 -5.40 -7.91 11.58
C TRP A 295 -4.05 -8.54 11.99
N SER A 296 -3.41 -8.10 13.09
CA SER A 296 -2.19 -8.74 13.60
C SER A 296 -2.44 -10.20 14.00
N GLN A 297 -3.66 -10.52 14.45
CA GLN A 297 -4.07 -11.88 14.74
C GLN A 297 -4.08 -12.74 13.48
N THR A 298 -4.61 -12.24 12.37
CA THR A 298 -4.65 -12.93 11.06
C THR A 298 -3.25 -13.33 10.62
N VAL A 299 -2.28 -12.42 10.77
CA VAL A 299 -0.88 -12.72 10.45
C VAL A 299 -0.30 -13.78 11.39
N LEU A 300 -0.56 -13.68 12.70
CA LEU A 300 -0.10 -14.65 13.68
C LEU A 300 -0.63 -16.06 13.40
N GLU A 301 -1.91 -16.17 13.07
CA GLU A 301 -2.58 -17.44 12.77
C GLU A 301 -2.10 -18.04 11.45
N ALA A 302 -1.94 -17.22 10.40
CA ALA A 302 -1.46 -17.66 9.10
C ALA A 302 0.04 -18.00 9.09
N SER A 303 0.84 -17.38 9.96
CA SER A 303 2.29 -17.60 10.01
C SER A 303 2.65 -19.01 10.47
N HIS A 304 3.63 -19.61 9.80
CA HIS A 304 4.26 -20.86 10.23
C HIS A 304 5.26 -20.60 11.35
N VAL A 305 5.97 -19.47 11.26
CA VAL A 305 6.93 -19.01 12.27
C VAL A 305 6.71 -17.52 12.52
N TYR A 306 6.65 -17.13 13.80
CA TYR A 306 6.50 -15.73 14.20
C TYR A 306 7.69 -15.30 15.06
N PHE A 307 8.64 -14.58 14.47
CA PHE A 307 9.83 -14.10 15.18
C PHE A 307 9.51 -12.85 16.01
N ALA A 308 9.57 -12.99 17.33
CA ALA A 308 9.44 -11.87 18.27
C ALA A 308 10.84 -11.36 18.63
N MET A 309 11.20 -10.19 18.10
CA MET A 309 12.53 -9.58 18.23
C MET A 309 12.61 -8.75 19.51
N LEU A 310 13.60 -9.01 20.36
CA LEU A 310 13.81 -8.32 21.63
C LEU A 310 15.29 -8.00 21.86
N GLU A 311 15.54 -6.97 22.66
CA GLU A 311 16.88 -6.66 23.18
C GLU A 311 16.95 -6.93 24.69
N LEU A 312 18.18 -6.95 25.23
CA LEU A 312 18.42 -7.11 26.66
C LEU A 312 18.14 -5.80 27.42
N ASP A 313 16.90 -5.32 27.36
CA ASP A 313 16.44 -4.12 28.05
C ASP A 313 15.04 -4.27 28.69
N MET A 314 14.68 -3.29 29.52
CA MET A 314 13.40 -3.33 30.25
C MET A 314 12.19 -3.05 29.34
N ARG A 315 12.36 -2.25 28.27
CA ARG A 315 11.28 -1.93 27.33
C ARG A 315 10.81 -3.19 26.62
N SER A 316 11.75 -3.96 26.07
CA SER A 316 11.49 -5.23 25.40
C SER A 316 10.86 -6.23 26.35
N ALA A 317 11.37 -6.35 27.58
CA ALA A 317 10.81 -7.27 28.58
C ALA A 317 9.37 -6.92 28.97
N GLN A 318 9.08 -5.65 29.28
CA GLN A 318 7.73 -5.22 29.68
C GLN A 318 6.72 -5.40 28.54
N ASN A 319 7.10 -5.02 27.31
CA ASN A 319 6.22 -5.19 26.15
C ASN A 319 6.01 -6.66 25.82
N THR A 320 7.04 -7.50 25.90
CA THR A 320 6.91 -8.96 25.72
C THR A 320 5.95 -9.55 26.75
N LEU A 321 6.03 -9.12 28.02
CA LEU A 321 5.11 -9.58 29.07
C LEU A 321 3.66 -9.15 28.79
N ARG A 322 3.46 -7.92 28.30
CA ARG A 322 2.13 -7.41 27.91
C ARG A 322 1.57 -8.21 26.74
N LEU A 323 2.34 -8.39 25.68
CA LEU A 323 1.95 -9.19 24.51
C LEU A 323 1.61 -10.62 24.92
N LYS A 324 2.47 -11.28 25.70
CA LYS A 324 2.21 -12.64 26.21
C LYS A 324 0.88 -12.73 26.94
N ARG A 325 0.58 -11.79 27.84
CA ARG A 325 -0.69 -11.77 28.59
C ARG A 325 -1.89 -11.58 27.67
N THR A 326 -1.78 -10.69 26.69
CA THR A 326 -2.84 -10.45 25.70
C THR A 326 -3.09 -11.70 24.85
N LEU A 327 -2.04 -12.30 24.28
CA LEU A 327 -2.19 -13.52 23.48
C LEU A 327 -2.81 -14.66 24.30
N GLN A 328 -2.42 -14.81 25.57
CA GLN A 328 -2.98 -15.83 26.46
C GLN A 328 -4.40 -15.53 26.93
N SER A 329 -4.83 -14.27 27.03
CA SER A 329 -6.21 -13.94 27.42
C SER A 329 -7.21 -14.13 26.28
N GLU A 330 -6.75 -13.98 25.05
CA GLU A 330 -7.54 -14.16 23.82
C GLU A 330 -7.40 -15.58 23.23
N ASP A 331 -6.78 -16.52 23.96
CA ASP A 331 -6.52 -17.91 23.51
C ASP A 331 -5.79 -18.01 22.14
N LEU A 332 -4.94 -17.03 21.84
CA LEU A 332 -4.15 -16.96 20.61
C LEU A 332 -2.88 -17.84 20.71
N PRO A 333 -2.35 -18.34 19.57
CA PRO A 333 -1.30 -19.35 19.54
C PRO A 333 0.08 -18.77 19.92
N PHE A 334 0.28 -18.52 21.21
CA PHE A 334 1.52 -17.99 21.79
C PHE A 334 2.73 -18.89 21.51
N GLU A 335 2.52 -20.20 21.40
CA GLU A 335 3.54 -21.21 21.10
C GLU A 335 4.15 -21.08 19.70
N LYS A 336 3.52 -20.34 18.78
CA LYS A 336 4.11 -20.00 17.47
C LYS A 336 5.22 -18.96 17.57
N LEU A 337 5.27 -18.18 18.66
CA LEU A 337 6.29 -17.15 18.83
C LEU A 337 7.66 -17.81 19.05
N ARG A 338 8.65 -17.29 18.33
CA ARG A 338 10.06 -17.63 18.44
C ARG A 338 10.80 -16.38 18.87
N PHE A 339 11.22 -16.33 20.12
CA PHE A 339 11.87 -15.15 20.67
C PHE A 339 13.34 -15.09 20.24
N VAL A 340 13.71 -13.96 19.63
CA VAL A 340 15.05 -13.71 19.10
C VAL A 340 15.68 -12.55 19.87
N MET A 341 16.74 -12.85 20.60
CA MET A 341 17.54 -11.83 21.28
C MET A 341 18.49 -11.18 20.28
N ASN A 342 18.18 -9.97 19.85
CA ASN A 342 19.08 -9.17 19.04
C ASN A 342 20.13 -8.47 19.92
N ARG A 343 21.26 -8.12 19.30
CA ARG A 343 22.44 -7.55 20.00
C ARG A 343 22.85 -8.38 21.20
N ALA A 344 22.78 -9.70 21.05
CA ALA A 344 23.02 -10.67 22.10
C ALA A 344 24.43 -10.52 22.69
N PRO A 345 24.59 -10.75 24.00
CA PRO A 345 25.89 -10.80 24.65
C PRO A 345 26.86 -11.75 23.94
N GLY A 346 28.08 -11.28 23.73
CA GLY A 346 29.13 -12.07 23.08
C GLY A 346 29.44 -13.37 23.82
N PHE A 347 30.15 -14.29 23.15
CA PHE A 347 30.42 -15.61 23.71
C PHE A 347 31.10 -15.57 25.09
N THR A 348 32.00 -14.62 25.31
CA THR A 348 32.76 -14.43 26.56
C THR A 348 32.02 -13.61 27.63
N ASP A 349 30.90 -12.96 27.31
CA ASP A 349 30.11 -12.18 28.28
C ASP A 349 29.15 -13.10 29.06
N LEU A 350 29.71 -13.81 30.04
CA LEU A 350 28.94 -14.68 30.94
C LEU A 350 27.89 -13.88 31.75
N SER A 351 28.19 -12.63 32.09
CA SER A 351 27.29 -11.76 32.86
C SER A 351 26.06 -11.35 32.05
N GLY A 352 26.24 -11.00 30.77
CA GLY A 352 25.17 -10.75 29.82
C GLY A 352 24.32 -11.99 29.59
N LYS A 353 24.95 -13.15 29.35
CA LYS A 353 24.21 -14.42 29.20
C LYS A 353 23.36 -14.77 30.42
N ALA A 354 23.89 -14.56 31.64
CA ALA A 354 23.12 -14.75 32.87
C ALA A 354 21.95 -13.76 33.00
N ARG A 355 22.08 -12.54 32.47
CA ARG A 355 20.97 -11.57 32.40
C ARG A 355 19.90 -12.00 31.39
N VAL A 356 20.30 -12.46 30.20
CA VAL A 356 19.37 -13.01 29.19
C VAL A 356 18.58 -14.17 29.77
N LYS A 357 19.25 -15.12 30.43
CA LYS A 357 18.58 -16.26 31.08
C LYS A 357 17.58 -15.81 32.14
N ARG A 358 17.97 -14.89 33.03
CA ARG A 358 17.05 -14.35 34.05
C ARG A 358 15.83 -13.65 33.45
N MET A 359 16.01 -12.93 32.34
CA MET A 359 14.91 -12.31 31.61
C MET A 359 13.97 -13.37 31.02
N ALA A 360 14.50 -14.38 30.34
CA ALA A 360 13.73 -15.50 29.80
C ALA A 360 12.94 -16.24 30.90
N ASP A 361 13.60 -16.57 32.01
CA ASP A 361 12.98 -17.23 33.17
C ASP A 361 11.87 -16.35 33.78
N SER A 362 12.09 -15.04 33.91
CA SER A 362 11.09 -14.11 34.49
C SER A 362 9.89 -13.90 33.58
N LEU A 363 10.08 -13.95 32.26
CA LEU A 363 8.99 -13.85 31.28
C LEU A 363 8.30 -15.20 31.06
N GLY A 364 8.95 -16.31 31.44
CA GLY A 364 8.50 -17.67 31.16
C GLY A 364 8.42 -17.91 29.65
N ILE A 365 9.47 -17.55 28.93
CA ILE A 365 9.59 -17.72 27.47
C ILE A 365 10.93 -18.37 27.11
N PRO A 366 10.99 -19.19 26.05
CA PRO A 366 12.26 -19.64 25.49
C PRO A 366 12.86 -18.58 24.58
N ILE A 367 14.13 -18.21 24.79
CA ILE A 367 14.90 -17.41 23.82
C ILE A 367 15.74 -18.39 23.01
N GLU A 368 15.32 -18.63 21.77
CA GLU A 368 15.85 -19.72 20.94
C GLU A 368 17.02 -19.26 20.07
N VAL A 369 17.00 -18.01 19.65
CA VAL A 369 17.96 -17.46 18.70
C VAL A 369 18.66 -16.24 19.31
N MET A 370 19.99 -16.27 19.30
CA MET A 370 20.85 -15.22 19.83
C MET A 370 21.60 -14.58 18.67
N MET A 371 21.20 -13.37 18.28
CA MET A 371 21.79 -12.65 17.16
C MET A 371 22.86 -11.67 17.66
N PRO A 372 24.12 -11.77 17.20
CA PRO A 372 25.15 -10.83 17.61
C PRO A 372 24.89 -9.44 17.04
N ASP A 373 25.37 -8.40 17.71
CA ASP A 373 25.13 -7.00 17.32
C ASP A 373 25.57 -6.65 15.89
N GLY A 374 26.68 -7.23 15.42
CA GLY A 374 27.23 -6.96 14.09
C GLY A 374 27.89 -5.57 13.93
N GLY A 375 27.74 -4.67 14.91
CA GLY A 375 28.40 -3.37 14.95
C GLY A 375 27.91 -2.39 13.89
N ARG A 376 28.70 -1.34 13.68
CA ARG A 376 28.37 -0.22 12.76
C ARG A 376 28.09 -0.66 11.32
N GLN A 377 28.63 -1.79 10.89
CA GLN A 377 28.42 -2.30 9.54
C GLN A 377 26.95 -2.61 9.25
N VAL A 378 26.16 -2.95 10.28
CA VAL A 378 24.72 -3.21 10.14
C VAL A 378 23.96 -1.92 9.85
N ALA A 379 24.21 -0.87 10.62
CA ALA A 379 23.61 0.45 10.36
C ALA A 379 24.05 0.98 9.00
N GLN A 380 25.35 0.88 8.68
CA GLN A 380 25.88 1.26 7.38
C GLN A 380 25.20 0.51 6.24
N SER A 381 24.95 -0.80 6.32
CA SER A 381 24.30 -1.50 5.22
C SER A 381 22.88 -0.99 4.98
N CYS A 382 22.15 -0.67 6.05
CA CYS A 382 20.82 -0.07 5.97
C CYS A 382 20.86 1.34 5.34
N ASP A 383 21.82 2.17 5.74
CA ASP A 383 21.97 3.54 5.21
C ASP A 383 22.40 3.56 3.73
N HIS A 384 23.12 2.54 3.26
CA HIS A 384 23.56 2.42 1.87
C HIS A 384 22.57 1.65 0.99
N GLY A 385 21.40 1.26 1.52
CA GLY A 385 20.38 0.56 0.72
C GLY A 385 20.80 -0.82 0.23
N THR A 386 21.63 -1.56 0.98
CA THR A 386 22.13 -2.86 0.56
C THR A 386 22.03 -3.92 1.66
N PRO A 387 21.69 -5.19 1.33
CA PRO A 387 21.72 -6.27 2.30
C PRO A 387 23.11 -6.46 2.92
N LEU A 388 23.14 -6.88 4.19
CA LEU A 388 24.36 -7.09 4.96
C LEU A 388 25.27 -8.16 4.32
N ALA A 389 24.68 -9.13 3.61
CA ALA A 389 25.43 -10.13 2.86
C ALA A 389 26.28 -9.54 1.73
N VAL A 390 25.83 -8.44 1.13
CA VAL A 390 26.53 -7.73 0.06
C VAL A 390 27.53 -6.74 0.67
N ALA A 391 27.07 -5.88 1.59
CA ALA A 391 27.88 -4.82 2.19
C ALA A 391 28.99 -5.35 3.11
N ALA A 392 28.70 -6.38 3.91
CA ALA A 392 29.64 -6.94 4.88
C ALA A 392 29.54 -8.49 4.96
N PRO A 393 30.01 -9.23 3.92
CA PRO A 393 29.83 -10.68 3.83
C PRO A 393 30.42 -11.50 4.98
N LYS A 394 31.38 -10.93 5.72
CA LYS A 394 32.07 -11.56 6.85
C LYS A 394 31.48 -11.21 8.22
N ASN A 395 30.45 -10.35 8.27
CA ASN A 395 29.84 -9.88 9.51
C ASN A 395 29.27 -11.05 10.34
N ALA A 396 29.37 -10.94 11.67
CA ALA A 396 28.92 -11.99 12.58
C ALA A 396 27.39 -12.18 12.54
N LEU A 397 26.62 -11.10 12.47
CA LEU A 397 25.15 -11.16 12.39
C LEU A 397 24.72 -11.87 11.11
N ARG A 398 25.32 -11.49 9.98
CA ARG A 398 25.08 -12.13 8.68
C ARG A 398 25.33 -13.64 8.70
N LYS A 399 26.38 -14.10 9.39
CA LYS A 399 26.67 -15.54 9.49
C LYS A 399 25.59 -16.30 10.26
N GLU A 400 25.03 -15.72 11.32
CA GLU A 400 23.93 -16.34 12.06
C GLU A 400 22.61 -16.30 11.27
N LEU A 401 22.34 -15.20 10.55
CA LEU A 401 21.21 -15.12 9.62
C LEU A 401 21.29 -16.16 8.50
N ALA A 402 22.46 -16.35 7.89
CA ALA A 402 22.67 -17.36 6.86
C ALA A 402 22.45 -18.80 7.38
N LYS A 403 22.86 -19.07 8.63
CA LYS A 403 22.58 -20.38 9.28
C LYS A 403 21.09 -20.56 9.54
N LEU A 404 20.42 -19.51 10.01
CA LEU A 404 18.98 -19.55 10.27
C LEU A 404 18.21 -19.78 8.96
N ALA A 405 18.53 -19.05 7.89
CA ALA A 405 17.94 -19.23 6.57
C ALA A 405 18.13 -20.67 6.05
N ALA A 406 19.34 -21.21 6.18
CA ALA A 406 19.62 -22.60 5.78
C ALA A 406 18.82 -23.61 6.61
N SER A 407 18.64 -23.36 7.92
CA SER A 407 17.83 -24.21 8.80
C SER A 407 16.35 -24.18 8.40
N VAL A 408 15.79 -22.99 8.19
CA VAL A 408 14.39 -22.82 7.76
C VAL A 408 14.16 -23.50 6.41
N HIS A 409 15.08 -23.31 5.46
CA HIS A 409 15.00 -23.94 4.15
C HIS A 409 15.07 -25.47 4.19
N ALA A 410 15.93 -26.02 5.08
CA ALA A 410 16.05 -27.46 5.24
C ALA A 410 14.78 -28.09 5.82
N VAL A 411 14.17 -27.45 6.82
CA VAL A 411 12.91 -27.92 7.43
C VAL A 411 11.77 -27.91 6.41
N ASN A 412 11.62 -26.82 5.65
CA ASN A 412 10.58 -26.74 4.62
C ASN A 412 10.75 -27.84 3.54
N LYS A 413 11.99 -28.08 3.10
CA LYS A 413 12.28 -29.17 2.14
C LYS A 413 11.98 -30.57 2.69
N SER A 414 12.20 -30.81 3.99
CA SER A 414 11.84 -32.10 4.59
C SER A 414 10.33 -32.28 4.70
N GLU A 415 9.60 -31.23 5.11
CA GLU A 415 8.14 -31.30 5.23
C GLU A 415 7.48 -31.51 3.87
N ALA A 416 7.95 -30.81 2.83
CA ALA A 416 7.50 -31.03 1.45
C ALA A 416 7.81 -32.44 0.93
N ALA A 417 8.92 -33.05 1.36
CA ALA A 417 9.29 -34.41 0.96
C ALA A 417 8.47 -35.48 1.71
N ASP A 418 8.05 -35.22 2.95
CA ASP A 418 7.21 -36.14 3.73
C ASP A 418 5.73 -36.07 3.30
N ALA A 419 5.30 -34.96 2.68
CA ALA A 419 3.94 -34.76 2.18
C ALA A 419 3.70 -35.31 0.75
N ALA A 420 4.76 -35.60 0.00
CA ALA A 420 4.72 -36.14 -1.38
C ALA A 420 4.84 -37.67 -1.41
#